data_AF-A0A1D1YEX3-F1
#
_entry.id   AF-A0A1D1YEX3-F1
#
_cell.length_a   1.000
_cell.length_b   1.000
_cell.length_c   1.000
_cell.angle_alpha   90.00
_cell.angle_beta   90.00
_cell.angle_gamma   90.00
#
_symmetry.space_group_name_H-M   'P 1'
#
loop_
_entity.id
_entity.type
_entity.pdbx_description
1 polymer ?
#
loop_
_entity_poly.entity_id
_entity_poly.type
_entity_poly.pdbx_seq_one_letter_code
_entity_poly.pdbx_strand_id
1 'polypeptide(L)'
;MENLISLVNKLQRACTALGDHGEESALPTLWDSLPAIAVVGGQSSGKSSVLESIVGKDFLPRGSGIVTRRPLVLQLHKIGEGREYAEFLHQPRKRFTDFALVRKEISDE
;
A
#
# COMPACT_ATOMS: atom_id res chain seq x y z
N MET A 1 -11.71 -11.51 14.87
CA MET A 1 -10.62 -10.94 14.03
C MET A 1 -10.77 -9.43 13.87
N GLU A 2 -11.97 -8.93 13.58
CA GLU A 2 -12.28 -7.49 13.46
C GLU A 2 -11.94 -6.66 14.72
N ASN A 3 -12.19 -7.20 15.92
CA ASN A 3 -11.83 -6.52 17.17
C ASN A 3 -10.32 -6.33 17.34
N LEU A 4 -9.50 -7.30 16.91
CA LEU A 4 -8.04 -7.19 16.96
C LEU A 4 -7.56 -6.14 15.97
N ILE A 5 -8.11 -6.14 14.75
CA ILE A 5 -7.81 -5.14 13.73
C ILE A 5 -8.18 -3.73 14.23
N SER A 6 -9.32 -3.58 14.88
CA SER A 6 -9.75 -2.29 15.45
C SER A 6 -8.83 -1.82 16.59
N LEU A 7 -8.43 -2.72 17.49
CA LEU A 7 -7.51 -2.42 18.59
C LEU A 7 -6.11 -2.04 18.08
N VAL A 8 -5.57 -2.82 17.15
CA VAL A 8 -4.27 -2.55 16.50
C VAL A 8 -4.31 -1.21 15.79
N ASN A 9 -5.37 -0.91 15.03
CA ASN A 9 -5.53 0.39 14.39
C ASN A 9 -5.61 1.56 15.40
N LYS A 10 -6.23 1.37 16.57
CA LYS A 10 -6.29 2.39 17.63
C LYS A 10 -4.93 2.62 18.27
N LEU A 11 -4.21 1.54 18.61
CA LEU A 11 -2.85 1.59 19.12
C LEU A 11 -1.93 2.29 18.13
N GLN A 12 -2.00 1.90 16.86
CA GLN A 12 -1.21 2.49 15.79
C GLN A 12 -1.46 4.00 15.66
N ARG A 13 -2.73 4.44 15.65
CA ARG A 13 -3.10 5.87 15.64
C ARG A 13 -2.59 6.62 16.86
N ALA A 14 -2.71 6.03 18.05
CA ALA A 14 -2.22 6.65 19.27
C ALA A 14 -0.70 6.79 19.26
N CYS A 15 0.02 5.76 18.84
CA CYS A 15 1.48 5.79 18.78
C CYS A 15 2.00 6.71 17.65
N THR A 16 1.30 6.84 16.53
CA THR A 16 1.62 7.85 15.50
C THR A 16 1.34 9.28 15.99
N ALA A 17 0.21 9.52 16.66
CA ALA A 17 -0.12 10.84 17.20
C ALA A 17 0.80 11.29 18.35
N LEU A 18 1.34 10.35 19.11
CA LEU A 18 2.27 10.60 20.21
C LEU A 18 3.73 10.70 19.74
N GLY A 19 4.08 10.09 18.59
CA GLY A 19 5.43 10.10 18.02
C GLY A 19 5.79 11.35 17.21
N ASP A 20 4.80 12.15 16.78
CA ASP A 20 5.00 13.31 15.89
C ASP A 20 5.18 14.66 16.64
N HIS A 21 5.24 14.64 17.98
CA HIS A 21 5.31 15.85 18.81
C HIS A 21 6.64 16.09 19.54
N GLY A 22 7.71 15.37 19.19
CA GLY A 22 9.01 15.57 19.82
C GLY A 22 10.16 15.31 18.87
N GLU A 23 11.01 16.32 18.70
CA GLU A 23 12.37 16.18 18.17
C GLU A 23 13.06 14.95 18.80
N GLU A 24 13.72 14.15 17.96
CA GLU A 24 14.67 13.09 18.34
C GLU A 24 14.21 12.07 19.41
N SER A 25 13.09 11.36 19.21
CA SER A 25 12.81 10.15 20.00
C SER A 25 12.85 8.88 19.17
N ALA A 26 13.84 8.05 19.51
CA ALA A 26 14.18 6.73 19.02
C ALA A 26 13.12 5.65 19.33
N LEU A 27 11.87 5.89 18.94
CA LEU A 27 10.92 4.80 18.72
C LEU A 27 11.01 4.41 17.25
N PRO A 28 11.19 3.12 16.90
CA PRO A 28 11.03 2.67 15.53
C PRO A 28 9.66 3.15 15.09
N THR A 29 9.67 4.16 14.24
CA THR A 29 8.50 4.73 13.63
C THR A 29 7.64 3.55 13.18
N LEU A 30 6.40 3.43 13.70
CA LEU A 30 5.61 2.17 13.64
C LEU A 30 5.44 1.55 12.25
N TRP A 31 5.83 2.22 11.17
CA TRP A 31 6.00 1.61 9.86
C TRP A 31 6.99 0.43 9.87
N ASP A 32 8.05 0.47 10.69
CA ASP A 32 8.97 -0.66 10.92
C ASP A 32 8.31 -1.83 11.65
N SER A 33 7.19 -1.57 12.34
CA SER A 33 6.51 -2.54 13.21
C SER A 33 5.32 -3.24 12.55
N LEU A 34 4.91 -2.79 11.35
CA LEU A 34 3.83 -3.44 10.62
C LEU A 34 4.38 -4.63 9.83
N PRO A 35 3.78 -5.82 9.93
CA PRO A 35 4.18 -6.94 9.10
C PRO A 35 3.90 -6.60 7.63
N ALA A 36 4.95 -6.64 6.80
CA ALA A 36 4.82 -6.52 5.36
C ALA A 36 4.34 -7.85 4.76
N ILE A 37 3.42 -7.78 3.79
CA ILE A 37 2.99 -8.92 3.00
C ILE A 37 3.73 -8.87 1.66
N ALA A 38 4.53 -9.90 1.39
CA ALA A 38 5.22 -10.06 0.11
C ALA A 38 4.66 -11.28 -0.64
N VAL A 39 4.39 -11.11 -1.93
CA VAL A 39 3.93 -12.19 -2.80
C VAL A 39 5.10 -12.71 -3.62
N VAL A 40 5.48 -13.97 -3.37
CA VAL A 40 6.58 -14.65 -4.05
C VAL A 40 6.07 -15.85 -4.85
N GLY A 41 6.73 -16.17 -5.96
CA GLY A 41 6.33 -17.29 -6.82
C GLY A 41 6.83 -17.15 -8.26
N GLY A 42 6.73 -18.26 -9.00
CA GLY A 42 7.17 -18.36 -10.40
C GLY A 42 6.50 -17.34 -11.33
N GLN A 43 7.09 -17.12 -12.50
CA GLN A 43 6.48 -16.27 -13.52
C GLN A 43 5.06 -16.77 -13.85
N SER A 44 4.11 -15.85 -14.00
CA SER A 44 2.71 -16.17 -14.31
C SER A 44 1.94 -16.98 -13.26
N SER A 45 2.46 -17.16 -12.04
CA SER A 45 1.76 -17.87 -10.95
C SER A 45 0.61 -17.07 -10.31
N GLY A 46 0.17 -15.96 -10.92
CA GLY A 46 -0.93 -15.14 -10.41
C GLY A 46 -0.58 -14.17 -9.28
N LYS A 47 0.71 -13.83 -9.09
CA LYS A 47 1.16 -12.94 -8.00
C LYS A 47 0.39 -11.61 -7.92
N SER A 48 0.26 -10.91 -9.05
CA SER A 48 -0.47 -9.64 -9.13
C SER A 48 -1.95 -9.85 -8.79
N SER A 49 -2.57 -10.91 -9.29
CA SER A 49 -3.98 -11.22 -9.02
C SER A 49 -4.23 -11.50 -7.53
N VAL A 50 -3.32 -12.19 -6.84
CA VAL A 50 -3.41 -12.42 -5.39
C VAL A 50 -3.30 -11.10 -4.62
N LEU A 51 -2.36 -10.23 -4.99
CA LEU A 51 -2.22 -8.93 -4.33
C LEU A 51 -3.46 -8.05 -4.55
N GLU A 52 -3.98 -7.99 -5.77
CA GLU A 52 -5.22 -7.29 -6.11
C GLU A 52 -6.43 -7.85 -5.33
N SER A 53 -6.50 -9.18 -5.15
CA SER A 53 -7.59 -9.82 -4.38
C SER A 53 -7.54 -9.43 -2.89
N ILE A 54 -6.34 -9.27 -2.33
CA ILE A 54 -6.16 -8.82 -0.94
C ILE A 54 -6.57 -7.35 -0.79
N VAL A 55 -6.20 -6.50 -1.76
CA VAL A 55 -6.53 -5.07 -1.75
C VAL A 55 -8.01 -4.82 -2.12
N GLY A 56 -8.63 -5.75 -2.86
CA GLY A 56 -10.00 -5.63 -3.36
C GLY A 56 -10.13 -4.71 -4.58
N LYS A 57 -9.02 -4.41 -5.27
CA LYS A 57 -8.99 -3.48 -6.41
C LYS A 57 -8.10 -3.95 -7.54
N ASP A 58 -8.55 -3.60 -8.73
CA ASP A 58 -7.88 -3.86 -9.99
C ASP A 58 -7.00 -2.66 -10.35
N PHE A 59 -5.69 -2.75 -10.07
CA PHE A 59 -4.73 -1.66 -10.26
C PHE A 59 -3.34 -2.12 -10.69
N LEU A 60 -3.05 -3.42 -10.68
CA LEU A 60 -1.78 -3.94 -11.17
C LEU A 60 -1.90 -4.32 -12.64
N PRO A 61 -0.82 -4.18 -13.43
CA PRO A 61 -0.81 -4.69 -14.79
C PRO A 61 -0.87 -6.22 -14.77
N ARG A 62 -1.64 -6.79 -15.71
CA ARG A 62 -1.79 -8.22 -15.96
C ARG A 62 -1.62 -8.47 -17.45
N GLY A 63 -1.04 -9.60 -17.84
CA GLY A 63 -0.79 -9.93 -19.24
C GLY A 63 0.09 -11.17 -19.42
N SER A 64 0.37 -11.51 -20.67
CA SER A 64 1.32 -12.56 -21.03
C SER A 64 2.76 -12.05 -20.96
N GLY A 65 3.71 -12.95 -20.69
CA GLY A 65 5.13 -12.60 -20.57
C GLY A 65 5.53 -12.07 -19.19
N ILE A 66 6.60 -11.28 -19.14
CA ILE A 66 7.10 -10.67 -17.88
C ILE A 66 6.41 -9.32 -17.72
N VAL A 67 5.45 -9.26 -16.79
CA VAL A 67 4.63 -8.06 -16.57
C VAL A 67 5.23 -7.19 -15.45
N THR A 68 5.45 -7.78 -14.27
CA THR A 68 6.07 -7.09 -13.14
C THR A 68 7.58 -7.15 -13.25
N ARG A 69 8.20 -6.06 -13.70
CA ARG A 69 9.66 -5.95 -13.93
C ARG A 69 10.41 -5.22 -12.82
N ARG A 70 9.69 -4.52 -11.94
CA ARG A 70 10.24 -3.75 -10.82
C ARG A 70 9.53 -4.16 -9.52
N PRO A 71 10.24 -4.16 -8.38
CA PRO A 71 9.58 -4.25 -7.08
C PRO A 71 8.58 -3.10 -6.92
N LEU A 72 7.36 -3.42 -6.52
CA LEU A 72 6.33 -2.43 -6.19
C LEU A 72 6.05 -2.52 -4.69
N VAL A 73 6.29 -1.42 -3.99
CA VAL A 73 5.96 -1.28 -2.58
C VAL A 73 4.62 -0.56 -2.48
N LEU A 74 3.60 -1.25 -1.99
CA LEU A 74 2.27 -0.70 -1.78
C LEU A 74 2.05 -0.42 -0.30
N GLN A 75 1.70 0.83 0.02
CA GLN A 75 1.31 1.22 1.36
C GLN A 75 -0.17 1.61 1.37
N LEU A 76 -0.98 0.91 2.17
CA LEU A 76 -2.41 1.22 2.32
C LEU A 76 -2.62 2.17 3.49
N HIS A 77 -3.29 3.30 3.22
CA HIS A 77 -3.56 4.32 4.22
C HIS A 77 -5.06 4.39 4.50
N LYS A 78 -5.44 4.24 5.78
CA LYS A 78 -6.83 4.40 6.20
C LYS A 78 -7.17 5.89 6.28
N ILE A 79 -7.97 6.38 5.33
CA ILE A 79 -8.55 7.71 5.37
C ILE A 79 -9.83 7.73 6.23
N GLY A 80 -10.10 8.85 6.89
CA GLY A 80 -11.29 9.02 7.74
C GLY A 80 -12.54 9.31 6.92
N GLU A 81 -12.53 10.45 6.23
CA GLU A 81 -13.57 10.88 5.29
C GLU A 81 -12.92 11.30 3.97
N GLY A 82 -13.65 11.11 2.87
CA GLY A 82 -13.22 11.53 1.54
C GLY A 82 -13.22 10.41 0.51
N ARG A 83 -12.92 10.81 -0.73
CA ARG A 83 -12.82 9.89 -1.87
C ARG A 83 -11.47 9.20 -1.86
N GLU A 84 -11.49 7.89 -2.06
CA GLU A 84 -10.28 7.10 -2.18
C GLU A 84 -9.42 7.55 -3.37
N TYR A 85 -8.11 7.56 -3.16
CA TYR A 85 -7.13 7.92 -4.16
C TYR A 85 -5.83 7.13 -3.95
N ALA A 86 -5.02 7.07 -5.00
CA ALA A 86 -3.62 6.65 -4.95
C ALA A 86 -2.70 7.81 -5.31
N GLU A 87 -1.48 7.76 -4.82
CA GLU A 87 -0.40 8.71 -5.12
C GLU A 87 0.89 7.92 -5.28
N PHE A 88 1.76 8.36 -6.18
CA PHE A 88 3.06 7.75 -6.39
C PHE A 88 4.18 8.64 -5.88
N LEU A 89 5.22 8.04 -5.31
CA LEU A 89 6.37 8.78 -4.77
C LEU A 89 7.11 9.59 -5.86
N HIS A 90 7.17 9.07 -7.10
CA HIS A 90 7.81 9.77 -8.23
C HIS A 90 6.94 10.90 -8.82
N GLN A 91 5.66 10.99 -8.44
CA GLN A 91 4.74 12.06 -8.87
C GLN A 91 4.02 12.67 -7.65
N PRO A 92 4.76 13.40 -6.79
CA PRO A 92 4.19 13.97 -5.58
C PRO A 92 3.06 14.95 -5.91
N ARG A 93 2.04 15.00 -5.06
CA ARG A 93 0.82 15.85 -5.18
C ARG A 93 -0.12 15.48 -6.32
N LYS A 94 0.14 14.42 -7.08
CA LYS A 94 -0.79 13.92 -8.10
C LYS A 94 -1.63 12.78 -7.52
N ARG A 95 -2.93 13.02 -7.38
CA ARG A 95 -3.89 12.03 -6.88
C ARG A 95 -4.60 11.35 -8.02
N PHE A 96 -4.59 10.02 -8.01
CA PHE A 96 -5.29 9.17 -8.95
C PHE A 96 -6.56 8.64 -8.28
N THR A 97 -7.73 9.01 -8.80
CA THR A 97 -9.02 8.47 -8.34
C THR A 97 -9.52 7.33 -9.22
N ASP A 98 -8.96 7.19 -10.42
CA ASP A 98 -9.23 6.08 -11.34
C ASP A 98 -8.07 5.07 -11.28
N PHE A 99 -8.37 3.85 -10.84
CA PHE A 99 -7.38 2.80 -10.68
C PHE A 99 -6.94 2.19 -12.01
N ALA A 100 -7.66 2.42 -13.12
CA ALA A 100 -7.17 2.11 -14.46
C ALA A 100 -5.96 3.00 -14.82
N LEU A 101 -5.96 4.26 -14.37
CA LEU A 101 -4.81 5.16 -14.56
C LEU A 101 -3.63 4.77 -13.66
N VAL A 102 -3.89 4.29 -12.44
CA VAL A 102 -2.85 3.73 -11.55
C VAL A 102 -2.18 2.53 -12.22
N ARG A 103 -2.97 1.62 -12.80
CA ARG A 103 -2.46 0.47 -13.56
C ARG A 103 -1.59 0.89 -14.74
N LYS A 104 -2.04 1.91 -15.48
CA LYS A 104 -1.31 2.43 -16.63
C LYS A 104 0.02 3.04 -16.18
N GLU A 105 0.00 3.87 -15.15
CA GLU A 105 1.21 4.50 -14.58
C GLU A 105 2.25 3.45 -14.17
N ILE A 106 1.84 2.36 -13.51
CA ILE A 106 2.74 1.26 -13.12
C ILE A 106 3.35 0.56 -14.33
N SER A 107 2.65 0.53 -15.46
CA SER A 107 3.16 -0.10 -16.70
C SER A 107 4.09 0.82 -17.48
N ASP A 108 3.88 2.13 -17.39
CA ASP A 108 4.65 3.14 -18.12
C ASP A 108 6.02 3.40 -17.44
N GLU A 109 6.13 3.15 -16.14
CA GLU A 109 7.37 3.11 -15.35
C GLU A 109 8.28 1.91 -15.69
#